data_AF-A0A2E7MBZ5-F1
#
_entry.id   AF-A0A2E7MBZ5-F1
#
_cell.length_a   1.000
_cell.length_b   1.000
_cell.length_c   1.000
_cell.angle_alpha   90.00
_cell.angle_beta   90.00
_cell.angle_gamma   90.00
#
_symmetry.space_group_name_H-M   'P 1'
#
loop_
_entity.id
_entity.type
_entity.pdbx_description
1 polymer ?
#
loop_
_entity_poly.entity_id
_entity_poly.type
_entity_poly.pdbx_seq_one_letter_code
_entity_poly.pdbx_strand_id
1 'polypeptide(L)'
;MTCHPSRVPLLSVTVLLGAILGCDAPEPSPGTGVGNPGAVALAIGSAEGFRFVGGEVAIERLSMLGCSTPEGKQEDGVSLSAATLHFDPHEALEVRSGTWCGLQLEMASRVALYGAIDEDDDSTARDHTTGHLPNGDDDNDPGADDDDSAAEEIDLEIYLTIETLVSTATDAFAIDGERFVYELGEEGWLSLDELGGQAIVGGDTGLHQVLVNRIIEHSALYADTDADGRISADERAAGPLTD
;
A
#
# COMPACT_ATOMS: atom_id res chain seq x y z
N MET A 1 -45.67 40.71 -33.96
CA MET A 1 -46.90 40.08 -33.43
C MET A 1 -47.69 39.50 -34.58
N THR A 2 -47.59 38.19 -34.80
CA THR A 2 -48.67 37.24 -35.19
C THR A 2 -48.02 35.87 -35.33
N CYS A 3 -48.39 34.95 -34.44
CA CYS A 3 -48.03 33.54 -34.51
C CYS A 3 -48.80 32.84 -35.63
N HIS A 4 -48.15 31.90 -36.31
CA HIS A 4 -48.82 30.82 -37.04
C HIS A 4 -48.09 29.49 -36.74
N PRO A 5 -48.81 28.45 -36.27
CA PRO A 5 -48.24 27.14 -36.01
C PRO A 5 -48.24 26.31 -37.31
N SER A 6 -47.09 25.81 -37.73
CA SER A 6 -47.01 24.80 -38.80
C SER A 6 -46.92 23.40 -38.18
N ARG A 7 -47.87 22.57 -38.60
CA ARG A 7 -47.99 21.16 -38.25
C ARG A 7 -46.98 20.34 -39.04
N VAL A 8 -46.26 19.44 -38.38
CA VAL A 8 -45.54 18.35 -39.04
C VAL A 8 -46.06 17.02 -38.44
N PRO A 9 -46.43 16.04 -39.27
CA PRO A 9 -47.23 14.89 -38.87
C PRO A 9 -46.45 13.78 -38.17
N LEU A 10 -47.20 13.04 -37.34
CA LEU A 10 -46.86 11.74 -36.78
C LEU A 10 -46.33 10.79 -37.87
N LEU A 11 -45.13 10.27 -37.67
CA LEU A 11 -44.68 9.02 -38.26
C LEU A 11 -44.62 7.98 -37.13
N SER A 12 -45.59 7.07 -37.17
CA SER A 12 -45.62 5.85 -36.37
C SER A 12 -44.39 5.00 -36.72
N VAL A 13 -43.40 4.97 -35.83
CA VAL A 13 -42.35 3.95 -35.84
C VAL A 13 -42.81 2.84 -34.91
N THR A 14 -43.36 1.79 -35.50
CA THR A 14 -43.64 0.52 -34.84
C THR A 14 -42.30 -0.12 -34.48
N VAL A 15 -41.83 0.06 -33.25
CA VAL A 15 -40.67 -0.66 -32.71
C VAL A 15 -41.10 -2.10 -32.44
N LEU A 16 -40.61 -2.99 -33.29
CA LEU A 16 -40.76 -4.43 -33.20
C LEU A 16 -40.01 -4.92 -31.95
N LEU A 17 -40.76 -5.24 -30.91
CA LEU A 17 -40.28 -5.80 -29.64
C LEU A 17 -39.82 -7.25 -29.89
N GLY A 18 -38.56 -7.41 -30.33
CA GLY A 18 -37.89 -8.70 -30.42
C GLY A 18 -37.47 -9.15 -29.03
N ALA A 19 -38.26 -10.04 -28.43
CA ALA A 19 -37.88 -10.78 -27.24
C ALA A 19 -36.71 -11.72 -27.58
N ILE A 20 -35.49 -11.22 -27.40
CA ILE A 20 -34.30 -12.06 -27.33
C ILE A 20 -34.35 -12.72 -25.95
N LEU A 21 -34.76 -13.99 -25.93
CA LEU A 21 -34.56 -14.91 -24.81
C LEU A 21 -33.05 -15.03 -24.60
N GLY A 22 -32.49 -14.18 -23.75
CA GLY A 22 -31.14 -14.33 -23.24
C GLY A 22 -31.06 -15.68 -22.53
N CYS A 23 -30.19 -16.56 -23.02
CA CYS A 23 -29.77 -17.72 -22.23
C CYS A 23 -28.98 -17.16 -21.06
N ASP A 24 -29.54 -17.24 -19.85
CA ASP A 24 -28.75 -17.11 -18.62
C ASP A 24 -27.64 -18.15 -18.70
N ALA A 25 -26.40 -17.67 -18.86
CA ALA A 25 -25.24 -18.52 -18.68
C ALA A 25 -25.27 -18.99 -17.22
N PRO A 26 -25.13 -20.30 -16.95
CA PRO A 26 -25.12 -20.80 -15.58
C PRO A 26 -24.03 -20.07 -14.80
N GLU A 27 -24.40 -19.44 -13.68
CA GLU A 27 -23.44 -18.83 -12.77
C GLU A 27 -22.40 -19.90 -12.41
N PRO A 28 -21.08 -19.59 -12.53
CA PRO A 28 -20.06 -20.54 -12.14
C PRO A 28 -20.30 -20.94 -10.69
N SER A 29 -20.59 -22.22 -10.48
CA SER A 29 -20.72 -22.79 -9.14
C SER A 29 -19.43 -22.48 -8.37
N PRO A 30 -19.51 -21.89 -7.15
CA PRO A 30 -18.33 -21.60 -6.36
C PRO A 30 -17.68 -22.93 -5.95
N GLY A 31 -16.76 -23.41 -6.79
CA GLY A 31 -15.90 -24.51 -6.45
C GLY A 31 -15.11 -24.11 -5.21
N THR A 32 -15.14 -24.95 -4.18
CA THR A 32 -14.20 -24.87 -3.06
C THR A 32 -12.80 -25.11 -3.60
N GLY A 33 -12.15 -24.04 -4.06
CA GLY A 33 -10.75 -24.05 -4.43
C GLY A 33 -9.94 -24.36 -3.18
N VAL A 34 -9.45 -25.60 -3.09
CA VAL A 34 -8.52 -26.10 -2.06
C VAL A 34 -7.09 -25.73 -2.46
N GLY A 35 -6.83 -24.44 -2.68
CA GLY A 35 -5.48 -23.91 -2.79
C GLY A 35 -5.08 -23.26 -1.48
N ASN A 36 -3.79 -23.30 -1.13
CA ASN A 36 -3.30 -22.53 0.02
C ASN A 36 -3.43 -21.04 -0.33
N PRO A 37 -4.13 -20.23 0.48
CA PRO A 37 -4.16 -18.79 0.25
C PRO A 37 -2.74 -18.25 0.36
N GLY A 38 -2.41 -17.27 -0.49
CA GLY A 38 -1.20 -16.47 -0.29
C GLY A 38 -1.46 -15.37 0.71
N ALA A 39 -0.45 -14.55 0.99
CA ALA A 39 -0.58 -13.38 1.84
C ALA A 39 0.13 -12.16 1.21
N VAL A 40 -0.49 -10.98 1.31
CA VAL A 40 0.12 -9.71 0.90
C VAL A 40 0.27 -8.84 2.15
N ALA A 41 1.50 -8.56 2.56
CA ALA A 41 1.81 -7.55 3.56
C ALA A 41 1.97 -6.18 2.91
N LEU A 42 1.83 -5.12 3.69
CA LEU A 42 2.15 -3.75 3.25
C LEU A 42 3.48 -3.31 3.83
N ALA A 43 4.31 -2.72 2.99
CA ALA A 43 5.53 -2.04 3.40
C ALA A 43 5.54 -0.60 2.87
N ILE A 44 6.39 0.22 3.46
CA ILE A 44 6.74 1.55 2.95
C ILE A 44 8.23 1.53 2.63
N GLY A 45 8.61 2.04 1.46
CA GLY A 45 10.03 2.19 1.11
C GLY A 45 10.73 3.13 2.09
N SER A 46 12.04 2.96 2.27
CA SER A 46 12.82 3.85 3.13
C SER A 46 12.83 5.29 2.62
N ALA A 47 13.07 6.21 3.54
CA ALA A 47 13.28 7.62 3.23
C ALA A 47 14.70 8.06 3.62
N GLU A 48 15.17 9.14 3.01
CA GLU A 48 16.46 9.75 3.31
C GLU A 48 16.32 10.77 4.45
N GLY A 49 17.12 10.60 5.50
CA GLY A 49 17.20 11.53 6.64
C GLY A 49 16.15 11.32 7.74
N PHE A 50 15.29 10.29 7.63
CA PHE A 50 14.40 9.85 8.70
C PHE A 50 13.97 8.40 8.48
N ARG A 51 13.46 7.77 9.54
CA ARG A 51 12.95 6.38 9.51
C ARG A 51 11.45 6.38 9.73
N PHE A 52 10.72 5.60 8.94
CA PHE A 52 9.33 5.27 9.25
C PHE A 52 9.27 4.31 10.45
N VAL A 53 8.54 4.71 11.48
CA VAL A 53 8.29 3.89 12.68
C VAL A 53 6.96 3.14 12.59
N GLY A 54 6.08 3.58 11.69
CA GLY A 54 4.84 2.90 11.38
C GLY A 54 3.93 3.72 10.49
N GLY A 55 2.69 3.28 10.41
CA GLY A 55 1.64 3.96 9.69
C GLY A 55 0.39 3.10 9.61
N GLU A 56 -0.66 3.68 9.06
CA GLU A 56 -1.98 3.07 8.95
C GLU A 56 -2.59 3.39 7.58
N VAL A 57 -3.23 2.40 6.98
CA VAL A 57 -4.06 2.57 5.79
C VAL A 57 -5.38 1.83 5.97
N ALA A 58 -6.48 2.56 5.77
CA ALA A 58 -7.80 1.97 5.68
C ALA A 58 -8.05 1.54 4.22
N ILE A 59 -8.07 0.24 3.97
CA ILE A 59 -8.41 -0.35 2.68
C ILE A 59 -9.92 -0.63 2.69
N GLU A 60 -10.61 -0.10 1.70
CA GLU A 60 -12.03 -0.39 1.44
C GLU A 60 -12.19 -1.70 0.66
N ARG A 61 -11.29 -1.90 -0.31
CA ARG A 61 -11.25 -3.09 -1.15
C ARG A 61 -9.83 -3.39 -1.62
N LEU A 62 -9.40 -4.65 -1.48
CA LEU A 62 -8.28 -5.21 -2.24
C LEU A 62 -8.85 -6.09 -3.34
N SER A 63 -8.40 -5.88 -4.58
CA SER A 63 -8.78 -6.68 -5.75
C SER A 63 -7.54 -7.23 -6.46
N MET A 64 -7.48 -8.55 -6.65
CA MET A 64 -6.51 -9.15 -7.58
C MET A 64 -7.04 -9.01 -9.00
N LEU A 65 -6.25 -8.50 -9.93
CA LEU A 65 -6.67 -8.28 -11.31
C LEU A 65 -6.37 -9.52 -12.16
N GLY A 66 -7.42 -10.10 -12.75
CA GLY A 66 -7.26 -11.19 -13.71
C GLY A 66 -6.54 -10.73 -14.98
N CYS A 67 -5.81 -11.64 -15.60
CA CYS A 67 -5.14 -11.37 -16.87
C CYS A 67 -6.18 -11.13 -17.98
N SER A 68 -6.01 -10.05 -18.72
CA SER A 68 -6.89 -9.76 -19.84
C SER A 68 -6.76 -10.86 -20.90
N THR A 69 -7.90 -11.46 -21.25
CA THR A 69 -7.95 -12.43 -22.33
C THR A 69 -7.71 -11.72 -23.68
N PRO A 70 -7.32 -12.42 -24.75
CA PRO A 70 -7.22 -11.84 -26.09
C PRO A 70 -8.51 -11.18 -26.60
N GLU A 71 -9.65 -11.50 -25.97
CA GLU A 71 -10.97 -10.94 -26.25
C GLU A 71 -11.25 -9.63 -25.48
N GLY A 72 -10.28 -9.15 -24.68
CA GLY A 72 -10.37 -7.91 -23.92
C GLY A 72 -11.28 -7.98 -22.68
N LYS A 73 -11.73 -9.17 -22.29
CA LYS A 73 -12.46 -9.35 -21.03
C LYS A 73 -11.45 -9.47 -19.89
N GLN A 74 -11.53 -8.55 -18.95
CA GLN A 74 -10.89 -8.64 -17.64
C GLN A 74 -11.73 -9.61 -16.80
N GLU A 75 -11.13 -10.67 -16.27
CA GLU A 75 -11.83 -11.52 -15.32
C GLU A 75 -12.08 -10.72 -14.03
N ASP A 76 -13.29 -10.85 -13.47
CA ASP A 76 -13.67 -10.17 -12.24
C ASP A 76 -12.65 -10.48 -11.14
N GLY A 77 -12.04 -9.43 -10.60
CA GLY A 77 -11.11 -9.57 -9.50
C GLY A 77 -11.79 -10.08 -8.24
N VAL A 78 -11.02 -10.75 -7.38
CA VAL A 78 -11.53 -11.15 -6.06
C VAL A 78 -11.39 -9.97 -5.12
N SER A 79 -12.52 -9.41 -4.71
CA SER A 79 -12.61 -8.34 -3.72
C SER A 79 -12.54 -8.91 -2.31
N LEU A 80 -11.56 -8.47 -1.53
CA LEU A 80 -11.52 -8.67 -0.07
C LEU A 80 -12.24 -7.53 0.64
N SER A 81 -12.79 -7.82 1.83
CA SER A 81 -13.53 -6.86 2.66
C SER A 81 -12.62 -5.76 3.21
N ALA A 82 -13.23 -4.64 3.59
CA ALA A 82 -12.53 -3.51 4.19
C ALA A 82 -11.73 -3.92 5.44
N ALA A 83 -10.49 -3.42 5.54
CA ALA A 83 -9.58 -3.63 6.65
C ALA A 83 -8.78 -2.36 6.92
N THR A 84 -8.40 -2.12 8.16
CA THR A 84 -7.32 -1.16 8.47
C THR A 84 -6.06 -1.99 8.66
N LEU A 85 -5.05 -1.72 7.84
CA LEU A 85 -3.75 -2.36 7.96
C LEU A 85 -2.76 -1.37 8.55
N HIS A 86 -1.88 -1.88 9.39
CA HIS A 86 -0.70 -1.18 9.84
C HIS A 86 0.47 -1.59 8.94
N PHE A 87 1.50 -0.74 8.83
CA PHE A 87 2.78 -1.15 8.25
C PHE A 87 3.55 -2.01 9.26
N ASP A 88 2.98 -3.19 9.56
CA ASP A 88 3.55 -4.22 10.43
C ASP A 88 3.86 -5.46 9.55
N PRO A 89 5.10 -5.95 9.54
CA PRO A 89 5.47 -7.15 8.77
C PRO A 89 4.64 -8.41 9.11
N HIS A 90 4.05 -8.45 10.30
CA HIS A 90 3.23 -9.58 10.75
C HIS A 90 1.76 -9.45 10.34
N GLU A 91 1.32 -8.26 9.90
CA GLU A 91 -0.03 -8.03 9.40
C GLU A 91 -0.07 -8.20 7.88
N ALA A 92 -0.84 -9.17 7.40
CA ALA A 92 -0.97 -9.46 5.98
C ALA A 92 -2.41 -9.83 5.61
N LEU A 93 -2.81 -9.49 4.39
CA LEU A 93 -4.09 -9.85 3.83
C LEU A 93 -4.00 -11.20 3.12
N GLU A 94 -4.86 -12.14 3.48
CA GLU A 94 -4.98 -13.39 2.74
C GLU A 94 -5.54 -13.14 1.34
N VAL A 95 -4.79 -13.57 0.33
CA VAL A 95 -5.18 -13.46 -1.07
C VAL A 95 -5.45 -14.83 -1.65
N ARG A 96 -6.45 -14.89 -2.54
CA ARG A 96 -6.84 -16.14 -3.18
C ARG A 96 -5.72 -16.63 -4.10
N SER A 97 -5.46 -17.93 -4.06
CA SER A 97 -4.59 -18.57 -5.05
C SER A 97 -5.14 -18.44 -6.47
N GLY A 98 -4.24 -18.33 -7.44
CA GLY A 98 -4.58 -18.11 -8.83
C GLY A 98 -3.44 -17.52 -9.64
N THR A 99 -3.73 -17.22 -10.90
CA THR A 99 -2.83 -16.49 -11.80
C THR A 99 -3.39 -15.10 -12.01
N TRP A 100 -2.58 -14.08 -11.77
CA TRP A 100 -2.99 -12.69 -11.73
C TRP A 100 -2.06 -11.82 -12.58
N CYS A 101 -2.56 -10.66 -12.99
CA CYS A 101 -1.82 -9.67 -13.79
C CYS A 101 -1.83 -8.29 -13.13
N GLY A 102 -2.18 -8.20 -11.86
CA GLY A 102 -2.13 -6.94 -11.13
C GLY A 102 -2.87 -7.01 -9.80
N LEU A 103 -2.80 -5.89 -9.10
CA LEU A 103 -3.42 -5.68 -7.81
C LEU A 103 -3.99 -4.26 -7.77
N GLN A 104 -5.18 -4.12 -7.20
CA GLN A 104 -5.84 -2.83 -6.99
C GLN A 104 -6.23 -2.69 -5.53
N LEU A 105 -5.85 -1.58 -4.91
CA LEU A 105 -6.25 -1.17 -3.57
C LEU A 105 -7.16 0.05 -3.70
N GLU A 106 -8.43 -0.09 -3.31
CA GLU A 106 -9.31 1.05 -3.05
C GLU A 106 -9.20 1.38 -1.57
N MET A 107 -8.78 2.60 -1.25
CA MET A 107 -8.60 3.03 0.13
C MET A 107 -9.83 3.80 0.60
N ALA A 108 -10.26 3.51 1.82
CA ALA A 108 -11.42 4.14 2.44
C ALA A 108 -11.13 5.60 2.84
N SER A 109 -9.85 5.91 3.10
CA SER A 109 -9.46 7.18 3.68
C SER A 109 -7.98 7.50 3.48
N ARG A 110 -7.45 8.36 4.34
CA ARG A 110 -6.05 8.77 4.38
C ARG A 110 -5.10 7.60 4.67
N VAL A 111 -3.93 7.64 4.04
CA VAL A 111 -2.73 6.91 4.49
C VAL A 111 -2.03 7.81 5.50
N ALA A 112 -1.83 7.32 6.71
CA ALA A 112 -1.05 7.99 7.75
C ALA A 112 0.32 7.31 7.85
N LEU A 113 1.39 8.08 7.76
CA LEU A 113 2.76 7.59 7.95
C LEU A 113 3.39 8.35 9.11
N TYR A 114 4.09 7.61 9.97
CA TYR A 114 4.76 8.14 11.16
C TYR A 114 6.25 7.89 11.03
N GLY A 115 7.04 8.94 11.26
CA GLY A 115 8.50 8.86 11.19
C GLY A 115 9.20 9.51 12.39
N ALA A 116 10.40 9.02 12.66
CA ALA A 116 11.35 9.60 13.61
C ALA A 116 12.58 10.08 12.84
N ILE A 117 13.08 11.26 13.17
CA ILE A 117 14.32 11.78 12.58
C ILE A 117 15.48 11.17 13.36
N ASP A 118 16.46 10.59 12.66
CA ASP A 118 17.66 10.07 13.33
C ASP A 118 18.47 11.26 13.89
N GLU A 119 18.33 11.52 15.20
CA GLU A 119 19.17 12.52 15.91
C GLU A 119 20.62 12.04 16.10
N ASP A 120 20.90 10.76 15.80
CA ASP A 120 22.13 10.05 16.16
C ASP A 120 23.34 10.25 15.21
N ASP A 121 23.31 11.23 14.30
CA ASP A 121 24.57 11.74 13.72
C ASP A 121 25.28 12.75 14.66
N ASP A 122 25.19 12.51 15.98
CA ASP A 122 26.19 13.00 16.93
C ASP A 122 27.49 12.19 16.80
N SER A 123 28.02 12.12 15.58
CA SER A 123 29.43 11.79 15.33
C SER A 123 30.39 12.83 15.94
N THR A 124 29.87 13.82 16.69
CA THR A 124 30.64 14.63 17.63
C THR A 124 30.71 14.05 19.04
N ALA A 125 30.46 12.74 19.19
CA ALA A 125 30.92 11.93 20.31
C ALA A 125 32.37 12.30 20.66
N ARG A 126 32.44 13.19 21.63
CA ARG A 126 33.62 13.78 22.20
C ARG A 126 34.55 12.63 22.58
N ASP A 127 35.82 12.81 22.24
CA ASP A 127 36.96 12.18 22.89
C ASP A 127 36.84 12.38 24.42
N HIS A 128 36.02 11.56 25.07
CA HIS A 128 36.02 11.39 26.51
C HIS A 128 37.15 10.42 26.80
N THR A 129 38.35 11.00 26.77
CA THR A 129 39.59 10.38 27.18
C THR A 129 39.38 9.66 28.51
N THR A 130 39.67 8.37 28.48
CA THR A 130 39.65 7.41 29.58
C THR A 130 40.54 7.89 30.73
N GLY A 131 39.91 8.38 31.80
CA GLY A 131 40.54 8.61 33.10
C GLY A 131 40.04 7.62 34.13
N HIS A 132 40.27 6.32 33.92
CA HIS A 132 39.96 5.28 34.90
C HIS A 132 40.95 5.37 36.08
N LEU A 133 40.44 5.68 37.28
CA LEU A 133 41.05 5.22 38.52
C LEU A 133 40.07 4.23 39.18
N PRO A 134 40.54 3.06 39.62
CA PRO A 134 39.69 2.10 40.32
C PRO A 134 39.59 2.53 41.78
N ASN A 135 38.42 2.37 42.39
CA ASN A 135 38.21 1.80 43.73
C ASN A 135 36.77 2.05 44.21
N GLY A 136 36.16 1.00 44.74
CA GLY A 136 35.06 1.13 45.71
C GLY A 136 33.89 0.24 45.39
N ASP A 137 33.98 -1.01 45.80
CA ASP A 137 32.86 -1.93 45.96
C ASP A 137 31.82 -1.29 46.90
N ASP A 138 30.61 -1.02 46.42
CA ASP A 138 29.41 -0.86 47.25
C ASP A 138 28.23 -1.53 46.55
N ASP A 139 27.92 -2.72 47.05
CA ASP A 139 26.79 -3.57 46.68
C ASP A 139 25.46 -3.00 47.21
N ASN A 140 24.42 -3.13 46.39
CA ASN A 140 22.97 -2.89 46.61
C ASN A 140 22.40 -1.54 46.17
N ASP A 141 21.95 -1.52 44.91
CA ASP A 141 20.75 -0.78 44.55
C ASP A 141 19.75 -1.74 43.86
N PRO A 142 18.71 -2.25 44.57
CA PRO A 142 17.69 -3.13 44.00
C PRO A 142 16.49 -2.33 43.47
N GLY A 143 16.72 -1.20 42.81
CA GLY A 143 15.66 -0.27 42.41
C GLY A 143 15.90 0.47 41.10
N ALA A 144 16.55 -0.14 40.11
CA ALA A 144 16.48 0.39 38.76
C ALA A 144 15.12 0.03 38.18
N ASP A 145 14.17 0.93 38.44
CA ASP A 145 12.88 1.05 37.80
C ASP A 145 12.99 0.67 36.33
N ASP A 146 12.07 -0.21 35.91
CA ASP A 146 11.78 -0.53 34.52
C ASP A 146 11.66 0.80 33.76
N ASP A 147 12.73 1.18 33.06
CA ASP A 147 12.79 2.41 32.27
C ASP A 147 11.76 2.25 31.15
N ASP A 148 10.60 2.83 31.45
CA ASP A 148 9.45 2.99 30.60
C ASP A 148 9.95 3.38 29.22
N SER A 149 9.83 2.43 28.29
CA SER A 149 9.26 2.67 26.97
C SER A 149 9.53 4.09 26.49
N ALA A 150 10.77 4.38 26.10
CA ALA A 150 11.04 5.55 25.28
C ALA A 150 10.17 5.37 24.05
N ALA A 151 8.96 5.94 24.09
CA ALA A 151 8.10 6.02 22.94
C ALA A 151 8.97 6.70 21.89
N GLU A 152 9.25 5.98 20.80
CA GLU A 152 9.99 6.55 19.68
C GLU A 152 9.36 7.91 19.38
N GLU A 153 10.12 8.98 19.54
CA GLU A 153 9.60 10.34 19.37
C GLU A 153 9.17 10.47 17.92
N ILE A 154 7.86 10.68 17.70
CA ILE A 154 7.32 10.86 16.36
C ILE A 154 7.55 12.33 16.00
N ASP A 155 8.53 12.57 15.15
CA ASP A 155 8.90 13.91 14.68
C ASP A 155 8.14 14.31 13.40
N LEU A 156 7.58 13.32 12.71
CA LEU A 156 7.01 13.49 11.37
C LEU A 156 5.68 12.73 11.21
N GLU A 157 4.64 13.45 10.80
CA GLU A 157 3.34 12.90 10.42
C GLU A 157 2.99 13.27 8.98
N ILE A 158 2.80 12.28 8.11
CA ILE A 158 2.39 12.49 6.72
C ILE A 158 1.00 11.89 6.51
N TYR A 159 0.07 12.72 6.02
CA TYR A 159 -1.29 12.32 5.69
C TYR A 159 -1.53 12.44 4.18
N LEU A 160 -1.58 11.31 3.49
CA LEU A 160 -1.82 11.24 2.05
C LEU A 160 -3.25 10.80 1.76
N THR A 161 -3.88 11.39 0.74
CA THR A 161 -5.23 11.02 0.30
C THR A 161 -5.07 10.30 -1.02
N ILE A 162 -5.09 8.97 -0.95
CA ILE A 162 -4.95 8.09 -2.11
C ILE A 162 -6.27 7.34 -2.22
N GLU A 163 -7.03 7.53 -3.29
CA GLU A 163 -8.33 6.86 -3.45
C GLU A 163 -8.15 5.44 -4.00
N THR A 164 -7.24 5.28 -4.95
CA THR A 164 -6.98 4.00 -5.60
C THR A 164 -5.51 3.88 -5.98
N LEU A 165 -4.91 2.75 -5.64
CA LEU A 165 -3.65 2.29 -6.23
C LEU A 165 -3.96 1.13 -7.15
N VAL A 166 -3.44 1.19 -8.37
CA VAL A 166 -3.51 0.09 -9.33
C VAL A 166 -2.08 -0.16 -9.78
N SER A 167 -1.61 -1.39 -9.57
CA SER A 167 -0.33 -1.83 -10.08
C SER A 167 -0.55 -3.05 -10.97
N THR A 168 0.08 -3.03 -12.14
CA THR A 168 -0.16 -4.02 -13.19
C THR A 168 1.12 -4.77 -13.52
N ALA A 169 1.00 -6.08 -13.68
CA ALA A 169 2.12 -6.91 -14.06
C ALA A 169 2.35 -6.87 -15.57
N THR A 170 3.61 -6.78 -15.98
CA THR A 170 3.99 -7.00 -17.39
C THR A 170 3.72 -8.46 -17.80
N ASP A 171 4.01 -9.41 -16.90
CA ASP A 171 3.77 -10.84 -17.07
C ASP A 171 2.86 -11.38 -15.96
N ALA A 172 2.07 -12.41 -16.27
CA ALA A 172 1.23 -13.04 -15.25
C ALA A 172 2.07 -13.69 -14.14
N PHE A 173 1.64 -13.54 -12.89
CA PHE A 173 2.25 -14.17 -11.72
C PHE A 173 1.28 -15.11 -11.02
N ALA A 174 1.81 -16.11 -10.33
CA ALA A 174 1.01 -17.08 -9.59
C ALA A 174 1.00 -16.73 -8.10
N ILE A 175 -0.10 -17.06 -7.43
CA ILE A 175 -0.21 -17.10 -5.97
C ILE A 175 -0.59 -18.53 -5.60
N ASP A 176 0.29 -19.24 -4.90
CA ASP A 176 0.03 -20.61 -4.42
C ASP A 176 0.67 -20.85 -3.03
N GLY A 177 0.14 -20.15 -2.01
CA GLY A 177 0.67 -20.21 -0.64
C GLY A 177 1.92 -19.39 -0.39
N GLU A 178 2.41 -18.66 -1.40
CA GLU A 178 3.53 -17.73 -1.31
C GLU A 178 3.13 -16.44 -0.59
N ARG A 179 4.14 -15.72 -0.06
CA ARG A 179 3.97 -14.40 0.53
C ARG A 179 4.49 -13.34 -0.42
N PHE A 180 3.86 -12.19 -0.36
CA PHE A 180 4.18 -11.03 -1.15
C PHE A 180 4.15 -9.79 -0.25
N VAL A 181 4.89 -8.78 -0.68
CA VAL A 181 4.86 -7.46 -0.04
C VAL A 181 4.50 -6.44 -1.10
N TYR A 182 3.48 -5.64 -0.83
CA TYR A 182 3.17 -4.46 -1.61
C TYR A 182 3.86 -3.27 -0.95
N GLU A 183 4.94 -2.81 -1.57
CA GLU A 183 5.74 -1.68 -1.11
C GLU A 183 5.13 -0.38 -1.64
N LEU A 184 4.81 0.53 -0.73
CA LEU A 184 4.35 1.87 -1.05
C LEU A 184 5.55 2.81 -1.13
N GLY A 185 5.81 3.34 -2.32
CA GLY A 185 7.00 4.15 -2.58
C GLY A 185 8.29 3.31 -2.54
N GLU A 186 9.16 3.48 -3.51
CA GLU A 186 10.44 2.75 -3.58
C GLU A 186 11.45 3.26 -2.55
N GLU A 187 12.57 2.54 -2.38
CA GLU A 187 13.67 3.01 -1.55
C GLU A 187 14.13 4.42 -1.93
N GLY A 188 14.16 5.34 -0.97
CA GLY A 188 14.56 6.74 -1.21
C GLY A 188 13.49 7.60 -1.89
N TRP A 189 12.24 7.15 -1.95
CA TRP A 189 11.14 7.93 -2.53
C TRP A 189 10.87 9.25 -1.80
N LEU A 190 11.40 9.49 -0.60
CA LEU A 190 11.20 10.73 0.14
C LEU A 190 12.47 11.12 0.87
N SER A 191 12.76 12.41 0.92
CA SER A 191 13.87 12.96 1.72
C SER A 191 13.39 14.04 2.68
N LEU A 192 14.07 14.17 3.83
CA LEU A 192 13.79 15.21 4.81
C LEU A 192 13.93 16.63 4.23
N ASP A 193 14.88 16.82 3.31
CA ASP A 193 15.10 18.09 2.62
C ASP A 193 13.88 18.51 1.77
N GLU A 194 13.24 17.55 1.07
CA GLU A 194 12.03 17.80 0.29
C GLU A 194 10.84 18.20 1.16
N LEU A 195 10.80 17.75 2.42
CA LEU A 195 9.79 18.17 3.38
C LEU A 195 9.98 19.62 3.83
N GLY A 196 11.16 20.21 3.61
CA GLY A 196 11.44 21.61 3.93
C GLY A 196 11.23 21.97 5.41
N GLY A 197 11.44 21.00 6.31
CA GLY A 197 11.19 21.14 7.75
C GLY A 197 9.71 21.09 8.15
N GLN A 198 8.81 20.63 7.28
CA GLN A 198 7.41 20.39 7.64
C GLN A 198 7.29 19.10 8.43
N ALA A 199 6.94 19.21 9.71
CA ALA A 199 6.59 18.06 10.56
C ALA A 199 5.23 17.43 10.19
N ILE A 200 4.38 18.18 9.46
CA ILE A 200 3.04 17.71 9.06
C ILE A 200 2.80 18.01 7.58
N VAL A 201 2.57 16.97 6.79
CA VAL A 201 2.13 17.09 5.40
C VAL A 201 0.66 16.66 5.32
N GLY A 202 -0.22 17.59 4.96
CA GLY A 202 -1.67 17.33 4.82
C GLY A 202 -2.20 17.68 3.42
N GLY A 203 -3.46 17.33 3.16
CA GLY A 203 -4.14 17.47 1.86
C GLY A 203 -4.14 18.86 1.22
N ASP A 204 -3.99 19.91 2.04
CA ASP A 204 -4.01 21.30 1.56
C ASP A 204 -2.62 21.82 1.14
N THR A 205 -1.57 20.99 1.27
CA THR A 205 -0.20 21.36 0.92
C THR A 205 0.10 21.08 -0.56
N GLY A 206 0.92 21.92 -1.20
CA GLY A 206 1.38 21.64 -2.57
C GLY A 206 2.25 20.38 -2.67
N LEU A 207 2.86 19.97 -1.55
CA LEU A 207 3.66 18.76 -1.43
C LEU A 207 2.81 17.48 -1.44
N HIS A 208 1.59 17.54 -0.91
CA HIS A 208 0.69 16.39 -0.82
C HIS A 208 0.48 15.70 -2.17
N GLN A 209 0.10 16.45 -3.20
CA GLN A 209 -0.13 15.86 -4.53
C GLN A 209 1.15 15.28 -5.14
N VAL A 210 2.30 15.88 -4.86
CA VAL A 210 3.60 15.37 -5.32
C VAL A 210 3.89 14.02 -4.67
N LEU A 211 3.70 13.90 -3.36
CA LEU A 211 3.91 12.65 -2.62
C LEU A 211 2.88 11.58 -3.02
N VAL A 212 1.61 11.95 -3.20
CA VAL A 212 0.57 11.04 -3.69
C VAL A 212 0.95 10.46 -5.05
N ASN A 213 1.34 11.32 -6.01
CA ASN A 213 1.76 10.86 -7.33
C ASN A 213 2.99 9.95 -7.25
N ARG A 214 3.96 10.29 -6.39
CA ARG A 214 5.15 9.48 -6.21
C ARG A 214 4.85 8.11 -5.61
N ILE A 215 3.97 8.02 -4.61
CA ILE A 215 3.51 6.71 -4.13
C ILE A 215 2.81 5.95 -5.26
N ILE A 216 1.92 6.58 -6.03
CA ILE A 216 1.25 5.91 -7.14
C ILE A 216 2.25 5.36 -8.17
N GLU A 217 3.26 6.15 -8.53
CA GLU A 217 4.25 5.83 -9.58
C GLU A 217 5.35 4.86 -9.12
N HIS A 218 5.62 4.79 -7.82
CA HIS A 218 6.74 4.02 -7.25
C HIS A 218 6.26 2.97 -6.25
N SER A 219 5.01 2.51 -6.33
CA SER A 219 4.54 1.36 -5.56
C SER A 219 4.54 0.11 -6.41
N ALA A 220 4.93 -1.01 -5.83
CA ALA A 220 5.00 -2.27 -6.56
C ALA A 220 4.81 -3.48 -5.65
N LEU A 221 4.39 -4.60 -6.24
CA LEU A 221 4.29 -5.90 -5.57
C LEU A 221 5.57 -6.70 -5.77
N TYR A 222 6.08 -7.31 -4.72
CA TYR A 222 7.26 -8.17 -4.76
C TYR A 222 6.99 -9.51 -4.09
N ALA A 223 7.78 -10.52 -4.46
CA ALA A 223 7.82 -11.78 -3.75
C ALA A 223 8.56 -11.61 -2.42
N ASP A 224 7.97 -12.11 -1.34
CA ASP A 224 8.55 -12.16 0.01
C ASP A 224 9.03 -13.59 0.25
N THR A 225 10.30 -13.82 -0.08
CA THR A 225 10.90 -15.15 -0.21
C THR A 225 11.29 -15.75 1.13
N ASP A 226 11.59 -14.93 2.12
CA ASP A 226 11.91 -15.36 3.49
C ASP A 226 10.72 -15.22 4.47
N ALA A 227 9.58 -14.71 3.99
CA ALA A 227 8.32 -14.60 4.69
C ALA A 227 8.37 -13.64 5.89
N ASP A 228 9.21 -12.62 5.83
CA ASP A 228 9.41 -11.65 6.90
C ASP A 228 8.52 -10.40 6.78
N GLY A 229 7.74 -10.27 5.71
CA GLY A 229 6.83 -9.14 5.47
C GLY A 229 7.53 -7.83 5.11
N ARG A 230 8.83 -7.88 4.76
CA ARG A 230 9.64 -6.75 4.32
C ARG A 230 10.24 -7.05 2.95
N ILE A 231 10.90 -6.05 2.37
CA ILE A 231 11.62 -6.23 1.11
C ILE A 231 13.10 -6.00 1.34
N SER A 232 13.87 -7.07 1.18
CA SER A 232 15.32 -7.06 1.19
C SER A 232 15.90 -6.51 -0.12
N ALA A 233 17.20 -6.20 -0.11
CA ALA A 233 17.91 -5.77 -1.32
C ALA A 233 17.91 -6.86 -2.42
N ASP A 234 17.99 -8.13 -2.02
CA ASP A 234 17.98 -9.26 -2.96
C ASP A 234 16.60 -9.43 -3.62
N GLU A 235 15.51 -9.19 -2.89
CA GLU A 235 14.15 -9.22 -3.43
C GLU A 235 13.87 -8.05 -4.37
N ARG A 236 14.32 -6.83 -4.02
CA ARG A 236 14.26 -5.70 -4.96
C ARG A 236 15.07 -5.97 -6.23
N ALA A 237 16.24 -6.58 -6.10
CA ALA A 237 17.09 -6.92 -7.24
C ALA A 237 16.50 -8.02 -8.14
N ALA A 238 15.64 -8.89 -7.61
CA ALA A 238 14.87 -9.85 -8.40
C ALA A 238 13.79 -9.16 -9.28
N GLY A 239 13.41 -7.94 -8.91
CA GLY A 239 12.47 -7.09 -9.63
C GLY A 239 11.02 -7.26 -9.14
N PRO A 240 10.19 -6.22 -9.32
CA PRO A 240 8.79 -6.30 -8.94
C PRO A 240 8.01 -7.23 -9.88
N LEU A 241 6.91 -7.75 -9.36
CA LEU A 241 5.90 -8.47 -10.13
C LEU A 241 4.94 -7.50 -10.84
N THR A 242 4.83 -6.27 -10.36
CA THR A 242 3.93 -5.25 -10.90
C THR A 242 4.61 -3.88 -10.98
N ASP A 243 4.22 -3.09 -11.98
CA ASP A 243 4.63 -1.70 -12.18
C ASP A 243 3.48 -0.72 -11.88
#